data_AF-A0A8I2YV53-F1
#
_entry.id   AF-A0A8I2YV53-F1
#
_cell.length_a   1.000
_cell.length_b   1.000
_cell.length_c   1.000
_cell.angle_alpha   90.00
_cell.angle_beta   90.00
_cell.angle_gamma   90.00
#
_symmetry.space_group_name_H-M   'P 1'
#
loop_
_entity.id
_entity.type
_entity.pdbx_description
1 polymer ?
#
loop_
_entity_poly.entity_id
_entity_poly.type
_entity_poly.pdbx_seq_one_letter_code
_entity_poly.pdbx_strand_id
1 'polypeptide(L)'
;MTHSAVPSTESALANSRYYATHPHVAGSQQDLQDAKDVLSFFQTEFGISSTSVEPIFSAGSRESRQATLGITSGLKSPNAWIDIYYPVMNTGNSDGISLEILGQDGDSIWTADLLEDGDPGDKTAAEYKHAIPPWHGLSAGGVSHRADRVRQLRYERRL
;
A
#
# COMPACT_ATOMS: atom_id res chain seq x y z
N MET A 1 -5.67 -33.77 5.36
CA MET A 1 -6.25 -32.43 5.59
C MET A 1 -5.88 -32.03 7.00
N THR A 2 -4.83 -31.24 7.15
CA THR A 2 -4.42 -30.69 8.44
C THR A 2 -5.16 -29.37 8.62
N HIS A 3 -6.25 -29.39 9.39
CA HIS A 3 -6.88 -28.18 9.90
C HIS A 3 -5.81 -27.31 10.58
N SER A 4 -5.73 -26.03 10.15
CA SER A 4 -4.81 -24.96 10.56
C SER A 4 -3.90 -25.31 11.73
N ALA A 5 -2.66 -25.70 11.41
CA ALA A 5 -1.60 -25.79 12.41
C ALA A 5 -1.42 -24.43 13.07
N VAL A 6 -1.08 -24.42 14.37
CA VAL A 6 -0.71 -23.20 15.09
C VAL A 6 0.41 -22.51 14.30
N PRO A 7 0.30 -21.21 13.97
CA PRO A 7 1.34 -20.50 13.24
C PRO A 7 2.70 -20.66 13.93
N SER A 8 3.72 -21.01 13.14
CA SER A 8 5.09 -21.08 13.64
C SER A 8 5.82 -19.76 13.37
N THR A 9 6.84 -19.45 14.17
CA THR A 9 7.72 -18.31 13.91
C THR A 9 8.31 -18.35 12.49
N GLU A 10 8.66 -19.55 12.01
CA GLU A 10 9.18 -19.77 10.66
C GLU A 10 8.15 -19.33 9.60
N SER A 11 6.90 -19.78 9.71
CA SER A 11 5.83 -19.40 8.77
C SER A 11 5.52 -17.90 8.80
N ALA A 12 5.53 -17.29 10.00
CA ALA A 12 5.28 -15.87 10.15
C ALA A 12 6.40 -15.03 9.51
N LEU A 13 7.66 -15.42 9.72
CA LEU A 13 8.81 -14.76 9.10
C LEU A 13 8.82 -14.92 7.58
N ALA A 14 8.52 -16.11 7.07
CA ALA A 14 8.46 -16.37 5.64
C ALA A 14 7.38 -15.52 4.95
N ASN A 15 6.16 -15.49 5.49
CA ASN A 15 5.06 -14.69 4.95
C ASN A 15 5.32 -13.19 5.10
N SER A 16 5.89 -12.75 6.23
CA SER A 16 6.27 -11.35 6.43
C SER A 16 7.27 -10.89 5.37
N ARG A 17 8.26 -11.73 5.02
CA ARG A 17 9.20 -11.41 3.94
C ARG A 17 8.51 -11.39 2.60
N TYR A 18 7.73 -12.41 2.27
CA TYR A 18 7.02 -12.51 0.99
C TYR A 18 6.20 -11.25 0.69
N TYR A 19 5.36 -10.80 1.62
CA TYR A 19 4.50 -9.64 1.40
C TYR A 19 5.21 -8.29 1.58
N ALA A 20 6.36 -8.24 2.24
CA ALA A 20 7.11 -6.98 2.46
C ALA A 20 8.21 -6.74 1.43
N THR A 21 8.45 -7.67 0.50
CA THR A 21 9.54 -7.56 -0.49
C THR A 21 9.18 -6.83 -1.78
N HIS A 22 7.99 -6.23 -1.84
CA HIS A 22 7.53 -5.44 -2.98
C HIS A 22 6.51 -4.39 -2.53
N PRO A 23 6.41 -3.25 -3.24
CA PRO A 23 5.40 -2.23 -2.96
C PRO A 23 4.02 -2.74 -3.40
N HIS A 24 3.05 -2.71 -2.49
CA HIS A 24 1.66 -3.09 -2.72
C HIS A 24 0.69 -1.94 -2.36
N VAL A 25 0.85 -0.80 -3.03
CA VAL A 25 -0.08 0.33 -2.83
C VAL A 25 -1.48 -0.07 -3.31
N ALA A 26 -2.50 0.32 -2.54
CA ALA A 26 -3.90 0.03 -2.85
C ALA A 26 -4.25 0.40 -4.31
N GLY A 27 -4.85 -0.55 -5.03
CA GLY A 27 -5.22 -0.39 -6.44
C GLY A 27 -4.10 -0.60 -7.45
N SER A 28 -2.87 -0.91 -7.01
CA SER A 28 -1.76 -1.30 -7.90
C SER A 28 -1.91 -2.74 -8.41
N GLN A 29 -1.07 -3.13 -9.38
CA GLN A 29 -1.03 -4.51 -9.86
C GLN A 29 -0.52 -5.47 -8.77
N GLN A 30 0.41 -5.01 -7.94
CA GLN A 30 0.98 -5.78 -6.84
C GLN A 30 -0.05 -6.02 -5.72
N ASP A 31 -0.88 -5.03 -5.39
CA ASP A 31 -2.01 -5.19 -4.47
C ASP A 31 -3.02 -6.25 -4.97
N LEU A 32 -3.33 -6.24 -6.28
CA LEU A 32 -4.16 -7.29 -6.88
C LEU A 32 -3.47 -8.67 -6.84
N GLN A 33 -2.15 -8.73 -7.04
CA GLN A 33 -1.41 -9.98 -6.97
C GLN A 33 -1.43 -10.56 -5.54
N ASP A 34 -1.18 -9.74 -4.53
CA ASP A 34 -1.25 -10.16 -3.13
C ASP A 34 -2.66 -10.68 -2.77
N ALA A 35 -3.71 -10.03 -3.27
CA ALA A 35 -5.09 -10.50 -3.09
C ALA A 35 -5.32 -11.87 -3.74
N LYS A 36 -4.74 -12.14 -4.92
CA LYS A 36 -4.78 -13.46 -5.56
C LYS A 36 -4.02 -14.52 -4.79
N ASP A 37 -2.89 -14.16 -4.18
CA ASP A 37 -2.12 -15.08 -3.36
C ASP A 37 -2.91 -15.48 -2.10
N VAL A 38 -3.60 -14.52 -1.47
CA VAL A 38 -4.52 -14.80 -0.35
C VAL A 38 -5.70 -15.67 -0.79
N LEU A 39 -6.29 -15.41 -1.96
CA LEU A 39 -7.34 -16.26 -2.52
C LEU A 39 -6.83 -17.70 -2.72
N SER A 40 -5.64 -17.88 -3.28
CA SER A 40 -5.02 -19.18 -3.49
C SER A 40 -4.75 -19.90 -2.16
N PHE A 41 -4.30 -19.18 -1.14
CA PHE A 41 -4.14 -19.69 0.21
C PHE A 41 -5.46 -20.22 0.78
N PHE A 42 -6.54 -19.44 0.71
CA PHE A 42 -7.87 -19.90 1.15
C PHE A 42 -8.37 -21.09 0.35
N GLN A 43 -8.14 -21.11 -0.96
CA GLN A 43 -8.55 -22.23 -1.80
C GLN A 43 -7.83 -23.52 -1.39
N THR A 44 -6.53 -23.43 -1.11
CA THR A 44 -5.72 -24.56 -0.67
C THR A 44 -6.13 -25.04 0.70
N GLU A 45 -6.18 -24.15 1.69
CA GLU A 45 -6.42 -24.52 3.09
C GLU A 45 -7.86 -24.98 3.36
N PHE A 46 -8.84 -24.42 2.65
CA PHE A 46 -10.24 -24.78 2.81
C PHE A 46 -10.73 -25.79 1.77
N GLY A 47 -9.86 -26.27 0.88
CA GLY A 47 -10.20 -27.24 -0.16
C GLY A 47 -11.25 -26.72 -1.16
N ILE A 48 -11.19 -25.42 -1.48
CA ILE A 48 -12.07 -24.78 -2.45
C ILE A 48 -11.51 -25.08 -3.84
N SER A 49 -12.31 -25.72 -4.70
CA SER A 49 -11.90 -26.02 -6.07
C SER A 49 -11.62 -24.77 -6.87
N SER A 50 -10.43 -24.67 -7.46
CA SER A 50 -10.11 -23.62 -8.42
C SER A 50 -10.96 -23.78 -9.68
N THR A 51 -11.63 -22.71 -10.11
CA THR A 51 -12.34 -22.64 -11.38
C THR A 51 -11.39 -22.27 -12.53
N SER A 52 -11.76 -22.56 -13.77
CA SER A 52 -10.95 -22.17 -14.95
C SER A 52 -10.88 -20.66 -15.18
N VAL A 53 -11.83 -19.91 -14.60
CA VAL A 53 -11.86 -18.45 -14.56
C VAL A 53 -11.68 -18.04 -13.11
N GLU A 54 -10.73 -17.14 -12.81
CA GLU A 54 -10.54 -16.65 -11.45
C GLU A 54 -11.81 -15.94 -10.95
N PRO A 55 -12.26 -16.19 -9.71
CA PRO A 55 -13.46 -15.58 -9.15
C PRO A 55 -13.17 -14.14 -8.71
N ILE A 56 -12.98 -13.25 -9.68
CA ILE A 56 -12.71 -11.83 -9.48
C ILE A 56 -13.84 -11.04 -10.14
N PHE A 57 -14.57 -10.24 -9.36
CA PHE A 57 -15.76 -9.54 -9.81
C PHE A 57 -15.67 -8.06 -9.52
N SER A 58 -16.27 -7.22 -10.37
CA SER A 58 -16.55 -5.83 -9.99
C SER A 58 -17.62 -5.81 -8.91
N ALA A 59 -17.37 -5.10 -7.81
CA ALA A 59 -18.29 -5.02 -6.70
C ALA A 59 -19.66 -4.49 -7.16
N GLY A 60 -20.72 -5.20 -6.77
CA GLY A 60 -22.09 -4.87 -7.15
C GLY A 60 -22.51 -5.40 -8.54
N SER A 61 -21.61 -6.08 -9.28
CA SER A 61 -22.00 -6.84 -10.46
C SER A 61 -23.00 -7.94 -10.10
N ARG A 62 -23.62 -8.55 -11.12
CA ARG A 62 -24.54 -9.68 -10.92
C ARG A 62 -23.82 -10.84 -10.23
N GLU A 63 -22.59 -11.13 -10.66
CA GLU A 63 -21.74 -12.19 -10.16
C GLU A 63 -21.35 -11.94 -8.69
N SER A 64 -20.85 -10.75 -8.37
CA SER A 64 -20.52 -10.31 -7.00
C SER A 64 -21.73 -10.42 -6.06
N ARG A 65 -22.89 -9.92 -6.49
CA ARG A 65 -24.14 -10.01 -5.73
C ARG A 65 -24.58 -11.45 -5.54
N GLN A 66 -24.48 -12.29 -6.57
CA GLN A 66 -24.83 -13.71 -6.48
C GLN A 66 -23.91 -14.47 -5.53
N ALA A 67 -22.59 -14.22 -5.59
CA ALA A 67 -21.62 -14.80 -4.66
C ALA A 67 -21.98 -14.45 -3.20
N THR A 68 -22.32 -13.18 -2.95
CA THR A 68 -22.72 -12.70 -1.62
C THR A 68 -24.06 -13.27 -1.15
N LEU A 69 -25.12 -13.21 -1.97
CA LEU A 69 -26.45 -13.70 -1.59
C LEU A 69 -26.51 -15.24 -1.48
N GLY A 70 -25.61 -15.93 -2.18
CA GLY A 70 -25.48 -17.39 -2.16
C GLY A 70 -24.98 -17.94 -0.82
N ILE A 71 -24.34 -17.11 0.01
CA ILE A 71 -23.77 -17.50 1.32
C ILE A 71 -24.82 -18.13 2.23
N THR A 72 -25.97 -17.48 2.38
CA THR A 72 -27.00 -17.92 3.33
C THR A 72 -27.99 -18.93 2.74
N SER A 73 -27.97 -19.12 1.43
CA SER A 73 -29.05 -19.80 0.69
C SER A 73 -28.66 -21.15 0.09
N GLY A 74 -27.38 -21.53 0.06
CA GLY A 74 -27.02 -22.82 -0.54
C GLY A 74 -25.55 -23.25 -0.50
N LEU A 75 -24.67 -22.53 0.17
CA LEU A 75 -23.27 -22.91 0.28
C LEU A 75 -23.10 -24.16 1.17
N LYS A 76 -22.65 -25.27 0.57
CA LYS A 76 -22.40 -26.56 1.24
C LYS A 76 -20.93 -26.79 1.62
N SER A 77 -20.06 -25.94 1.11
CA SER A 77 -18.61 -25.96 1.31
C SER A 77 -18.09 -24.53 1.37
N PRO A 78 -16.89 -24.29 1.91
CA PRO A 78 -16.25 -22.98 1.83
C PRO A 78 -16.16 -22.47 0.38
N ASN A 79 -16.18 -21.15 0.23
CA ASN A 79 -16.02 -20.46 -1.04
C ASN A 79 -15.29 -19.13 -0.80
N ALA A 80 -14.55 -18.64 -1.80
CA ALA A 80 -13.75 -17.43 -1.73
C ALA A 80 -13.70 -16.76 -3.11
N TRP A 81 -13.72 -15.43 -3.14
CA TRP A 81 -13.65 -14.61 -4.34
C TRP A 81 -13.03 -13.25 -4.00
N ILE A 82 -12.68 -12.48 -5.02
CA ILE A 82 -12.21 -11.10 -4.91
C ILE A 82 -13.29 -10.18 -5.48
N ASP A 83 -13.70 -9.18 -4.71
CA ASP A 83 -14.53 -8.08 -5.20
C ASP A 83 -13.67 -6.80 -5.38
N ILE A 84 -13.71 -6.23 -6.57
CA ILE A 84 -13.01 -4.99 -6.92
C ILE A 84 -13.96 -3.81 -6.73
N TYR A 85 -13.63 -2.92 -5.80
CA TYR A 85 -14.31 -1.64 -5.61
C TYR A 85 -13.58 -0.52 -6.35
N TYR A 86 -14.31 0.53 -6.72
CA TYR A 86 -13.75 1.72 -7.40
C TYR A 86 -13.89 2.97 -6.52
N PRO A 87 -13.24 3.03 -5.35
CA PRO A 87 -13.25 4.22 -4.52
C PRO A 87 -12.45 5.36 -5.17
N VAL A 88 -12.70 6.59 -4.70
CA VAL A 88 -11.81 7.71 -5.00
C VAL A 88 -10.48 7.45 -4.27
N MET A 89 -9.40 7.40 -5.03
CA MET A 89 -8.04 7.23 -4.53
C MET A 89 -7.12 8.30 -5.13
N ASN A 90 -6.03 8.59 -4.44
CA ASN A 90 -4.91 9.36 -4.98
C ASN A 90 -3.59 8.71 -4.58
N THR A 91 -2.58 8.88 -5.43
CA THR A 91 -1.21 8.43 -5.15
C THR A 91 -0.26 9.61 -5.19
N GLY A 92 0.94 9.44 -4.63
CA GLY A 92 2.00 10.41 -4.72
C GLY A 92 2.42 10.63 -6.17
N ASN A 93 2.69 11.89 -6.52
CA ASN A 93 3.34 12.27 -7.77
C ASN A 93 4.65 12.98 -7.39
N SER A 94 5.77 12.55 -7.96
CA SER A 94 7.08 13.18 -7.69
C SER A 94 7.21 14.51 -8.41
N ASP A 95 6.42 14.73 -9.46
CA ASP A 95 6.48 15.94 -10.26
C ASP A 95 5.88 17.11 -9.47
N GLY A 96 6.73 18.10 -9.18
CA GLY A 96 6.31 19.35 -8.56
C GLY A 96 6.17 19.31 -7.04
N ILE A 97 6.60 18.23 -6.36
CA ILE A 97 6.77 18.28 -4.90
C ILE A 97 8.03 19.07 -4.56
N SER A 98 7.88 20.15 -3.80
CA SER A 98 9.02 20.86 -3.23
C SER A 98 8.69 21.40 -1.85
N LEU A 99 9.72 21.48 -1.02
CA LEU A 99 9.68 22.15 0.27
C LEU A 99 10.90 23.05 0.35
N GLU A 100 10.66 24.34 0.45
CA GLU A 100 11.69 25.36 0.33
C GLU A 100 11.57 26.38 1.46
N ILE A 101 12.71 26.90 1.90
CA ILE A 101 12.77 28.13 2.68
C ILE A 101 13.16 29.23 1.69
N LEU A 102 12.30 30.24 1.58
CA LEU A 102 12.51 31.37 0.66
C LEU A 102 13.14 32.57 1.38
N GLY A 103 14.03 33.27 0.68
CA GLY A 103 14.60 34.55 1.06
C GLY A 103 13.59 35.71 0.94
N GLN A 104 14.05 36.92 1.22
CA GLN A 104 13.20 38.12 1.12
C GLN A 104 12.88 38.51 -0.33
N ASP A 105 13.73 38.10 -1.27
CA ASP A 105 13.59 38.20 -2.71
C ASP A 105 12.64 37.14 -3.30
N GLY A 106 12.26 36.14 -2.50
CA GLY A 106 11.47 35.00 -2.94
C GLY A 106 12.30 33.86 -3.52
N ASP A 107 13.63 33.98 -3.54
CA ASP A 107 14.53 32.93 -4.01
C ASP A 107 14.70 31.84 -2.95
N SER A 108 14.87 30.59 -3.37
CA SER A 108 15.16 29.50 -2.44
C SER A 108 16.55 29.67 -1.81
N ILE A 109 16.59 29.72 -0.48
CA ILE A 109 17.84 29.69 0.30
C ILE A 109 18.11 28.29 0.87
N TRP A 110 17.12 27.40 0.83
CA TRP A 110 17.24 25.99 1.20
C TRP A 110 16.10 25.20 0.56
N THR A 111 16.41 24.03 0.02
CA THR A 111 15.46 23.08 -0.56
C THR A 111 15.63 21.73 0.12
N ALA A 112 14.52 21.10 0.50
CA ALA A 112 14.51 19.77 1.09
C ALA A 112 14.79 18.70 0.03
N ASP A 113 15.57 17.67 0.39
CA ASP A 113 15.51 16.39 -0.31
C ASP A 113 14.32 15.60 0.24
N LEU A 114 13.34 15.35 -0.61
CA LEU A 114 12.06 14.75 -0.22
C LEU A 114 11.97 13.26 -0.52
N LEU A 115 12.91 12.70 -1.29
CA LEU A 115 12.87 11.29 -1.64
C LEU A 115 13.55 10.46 -0.55
N GLU A 116 13.09 9.22 -0.39
CA GLU A 116 13.66 8.32 0.59
C GLU A 116 15.07 7.87 0.19
N ASP A 117 15.99 7.91 1.16
CA ASP A 117 17.27 7.23 1.07
C ASP A 117 17.09 5.76 1.48
N GLY A 118 17.00 4.87 0.50
CA GLY A 118 16.93 3.43 0.75
C GLY A 118 18.22 2.90 1.39
N ASP A 119 18.10 2.08 2.43
CA ASP A 119 19.23 1.45 3.11
C ASP A 119 19.99 0.50 2.16
N PRO A 120 21.29 0.72 1.87
CA PRO A 120 22.07 -0.18 1.03
C PRO A 120 22.21 -1.62 1.58
N GLY A 121 22.01 -1.80 2.89
CA GLY A 121 21.97 -3.11 3.55
C GLY A 121 20.70 -3.91 3.25
N ASP A 122 19.63 -3.24 2.83
CA ASP A 122 18.37 -3.85 2.41
C ASP A 122 18.17 -3.65 0.90
N LYS A 123 18.38 -4.73 0.15
CA LYS A 123 18.28 -4.70 -1.32
C LYS A 123 16.89 -4.28 -1.80
N THR A 124 15.84 -4.68 -1.09
CA THR A 124 14.47 -4.35 -1.44
C THR A 124 14.20 -2.87 -1.20
N ALA A 125 14.61 -2.34 -0.04
CA ALA A 125 14.47 -0.91 0.24
C ALA A 125 15.26 -0.07 -0.77
N ALA A 126 16.48 -0.48 -1.12
CA ALA A 126 17.28 0.19 -2.13
C ALA A 126 16.67 0.14 -3.55
N GLU A 127 16.03 -0.98 -3.91
CA GLU A 127 15.34 -1.15 -5.20
C GLU A 127 14.07 -0.30 -5.30
N TYR A 128 13.26 -0.26 -4.23
CA TYR A 128 11.93 0.35 -4.24
C TYR A 128 11.81 1.73 -3.58
N LYS A 129 12.91 2.37 -3.15
CA LYS A 129 12.92 3.70 -2.52
C LYS A 129 12.24 4.83 -3.32
N HIS A 130 12.02 4.63 -4.61
CA HIS A 130 11.34 5.58 -5.50
C HIS A 130 10.09 5.00 -6.16
N ALA A 131 9.59 3.85 -5.68
CA ALA A 131 8.39 3.24 -6.21
C ALA A 131 7.16 4.14 -6.06
N ILE A 132 7.07 4.87 -4.93
CA ILE A 132 6.07 5.90 -4.69
C ILE A 132 6.73 7.02 -3.88
N PRO A 133 6.63 8.30 -4.29
CA PRO A 133 7.22 9.41 -3.55
C PRO A 133 6.43 9.70 -2.27
N PRO A 134 7.01 10.33 -1.25
CA PRO A 134 6.26 10.73 -0.07
C PRO A 134 5.11 11.70 -0.39
N TRP A 135 3.93 11.46 0.19
CA TRP A 135 2.76 12.32 0.04
C TRP A 135 1.80 12.15 1.21
N HIS A 136 0.88 13.11 1.34
CA HIS A 136 -0.27 12.97 2.22
C HIS A 136 -1.52 12.65 1.37
N GLY A 137 -2.18 11.53 1.67
CA GLY A 137 -3.40 11.11 0.98
C GLY A 137 -4.48 12.19 1.01
N LEU A 138 -5.13 12.41 -0.13
CA LEU A 138 -6.20 13.40 -0.34
C LEU A 138 -5.88 14.87 -0.02
N SER A 139 -4.60 15.25 0.13
CA SER A 139 -4.24 16.67 0.26
C SER A 139 -4.64 17.47 -0.97
N ALA A 140 -5.05 18.73 -0.74
CA ALA A 140 -5.36 19.65 -1.83
C ALA A 140 -4.09 19.98 -2.63
N GLY A 141 -4.21 20.01 -3.95
CA GLY A 141 -3.13 20.48 -4.81
C GLY A 141 -2.99 22.00 -4.74
N GLY A 142 -1.76 22.49 -4.68
CA GLY A 142 -1.45 23.92 -4.71
C GLY A 142 -0.08 24.26 -4.15
N VAL A 143 0.29 25.53 -4.27
CA VAL A 143 1.50 26.11 -3.66
C VAL A 143 1.06 27.03 -2.52
N SER A 144 1.68 26.91 -1.36
CA SER A 144 1.40 27.76 -0.20
C SER A 144 2.69 28.36 0.35
N HIS A 145 2.68 29.66 0.58
CA HIS A 145 3.76 30.38 1.26
C HIS A 145 3.24 30.88 2.60
N ARG A 146 3.96 30.59 3.68
CA ARG A 146 3.63 31.08 5.01
C ARG A 146 4.77 31.96 5.54
N ALA A 147 4.51 33.25 5.62
CA ALA A 147 5.47 34.24 6.14
C ALA A 147 5.43 34.32 7.67
N ASP A 148 5.83 33.25 8.37
CA ASP A 148 5.97 33.27 9.82
C ASP A 148 7.43 33.11 10.24
N ARG A 149 7.97 34.17 10.88
CA ARG A 149 9.27 34.13 11.58
C ARG A 149 9.21 33.07 12.68
N VAL A 150 9.68 31.86 12.40
CA VAL A 150 9.98 30.86 13.43
C VAL A 150 11.08 31.47 14.30
N ARG A 151 10.76 31.78 15.57
CA ARG A 151 11.75 32.22 16.56
C ARG A 151 12.88 31.20 16.60
N GLN A 152 14.05 31.67 16.23
CA GLN A 152 15.33 30.98 16.32
C GLN A 152 15.49 30.38 17.74
N LEU A 153 15.27 29.07 17.88
CA LEU A 153 15.72 28.33 19.04
C LEU A 153 17.25 28.29 18.97
N ARG A 154 17.90 29.32 19.53
CA ARG A 154 19.32 29.32 19.79
C ARG A 154 19.61 28.22 20.81
N TYR A 155 20.08 27.08 20.34
CA TYR A 155 20.80 26.12 21.17
C TYR A 155 22.27 26.58 21.23
N GLU A 156 22.57 27.58 22.05
CA GLU A 156 23.95 27.90 22.41
C GLU A 156 24.46 26.79 23.35
N ARG A 157 25.04 25.73 22.77
CA ARG A 157 25.92 24.84 23.51
C ARG A 157 27.28 25.54 23.61
N ARG A 158 27.50 26.29 24.68
CA ARG A 158 28.82 26.79 25.07
C ARG A 158 29.45 25.74 25.97
N LEU A 159 30.65 25.30 25.57
CA LEU A 159 31.56 24.43 26.33
C LEU A 159 31.87 25.03 27.71
#